data_AF-A0A7S3EZJ4-F1
#
_entry.id   AF-A0A7S3EZJ4-F1
#
_cell.length_a   1.000
_cell.length_b   1.000
_cell.length_c   1.000
_cell.angle_alpha   90.00
_cell.angle_beta   90.00
_cell.angle_gamma   90.00
#
_symmetry.space_group_name_H-M   'P 1'
#
loop_
_entity.id
_entity.type
_entity.pdbx_description
1 polymer ?
#
loop_
_entity_poly.entity_id
_entity_poly.type
_entity_poly.pdbx_seq_one_letter_code
_entity_poly.pdbx_strand_id
1 'polypeptide(L)'
;CAAKGMLPGQGGFGMRFSQRPADLEIHSEHKPFGKCRGWRPPNVAGGCDDGYATDDIFFLEVCLYTHICKNHEELFMLKVGDFFVCKFDEKAFDELEVLLSEEPKPMTGPRLG
;
A
#
# COMPACT_ATOMS: atom_id res chain seq x y z
N CYS A 1 -1.88 8.21 11.68
CA CYS A 1 -2.25 7.38 12.87
C CYS A 1 -1.72 5.95 12.80
N ALA A 2 -1.98 5.19 11.74
CA ALA A 2 -1.53 3.80 11.58
C ALA A 2 -0.01 3.62 11.73
N ALA A 3 0.78 4.41 11.00
CA ALA A 3 2.25 4.40 11.08
C ALA A 3 2.78 4.63 12.51
N LYS A 4 2.04 5.41 13.32
CA LYS A 4 2.39 5.70 14.73
C LYS A 4 1.84 4.65 15.71
N GLY A 5 1.16 3.61 15.23
CA GLY A 5 0.50 2.59 16.05
C GLY A 5 -0.71 3.09 16.85
N MET A 6 -1.28 4.22 16.45
CA MET A 6 -2.32 4.94 17.22
C MET A 6 -3.75 4.62 16.77
N LEU A 7 -3.98 3.57 15.96
CA LEU A 7 -5.34 3.19 15.60
C LEU A 7 -6.07 2.53 16.79
N PRO A 8 -7.38 2.78 16.95
CA PRO A 8 -8.19 2.09 17.97
C PRO A 8 -8.05 0.57 17.85
N GLY A 9 -7.87 -0.11 18.99
CA GLY A 9 -7.72 -1.57 19.03
C GLY A 9 -6.33 -2.12 18.69
N GLN A 10 -5.36 -1.30 18.28
CA GLN A 10 -3.97 -1.74 18.07
C GLN A 10 -3.11 -1.73 19.33
N GLY A 11 -3.57 -1.12 20.43
CA GLY A 11 -2.87 -1.13 21.73
C GLY A 11 -1.45 -0.56 21.72
N GLY A 12 -1.05 0.17 20.68
CA GLY A 12 0.32 0.65 20.49
C GLY A 12 1.32 -0.42 20.03
N PHE A 13 0.86 -1.64 19.70
CA PHE A 13 1.73 -2.80 19.41
C PHE A 13 2.34 -2.82 18.00
N GLY A 14 2.09 -1.78 17.19
CA GLY A 14 2.51 -1.74 15.78
C GLY A 14 1.51 -2.43 14.85
N MET A 15 1.91 -2.56 13.59
CA MET A 15 1.07 -3.08 12.52
C MET A 15 1.36 -4.56 12.29
N ARG A 16 0.34 -5.33 11.91
CA ARG A 16 0.48 -6.75 11.62
C ARG A 16 -0.04 -7.02 10.22
N PHE A 17 0.78 -7.65 9.40
CA PHE A 17 0.40 -7.99 8.04
C PHE A 17 -0.14 -9.42 7.96
N SER A 18 -1.27 -9.58 7.27
CA SER A 18 -1.90 -10.88 6.98
C SER A 18 -1.17 -11.65 5.86
N GLN A 19 -0.40 -10.95 5.04
CA GLN A 19 0.50 -11.46 4.02
C GLN A 19 1.87 -10.81 4.19
N ARG A 20 2.96 -11.50 3.84
CA ARG A 20 4.31 -10.92 3.95
C ARG A 20 4.51 -9.90 2.83
N PRO A 21 5.05 -8.71 3.12
CA PRO A 21 5.41 -7.74 2.09
C PRO A 21 6.39 -8.28 1.05
N ALA A 22 7.24 -9.25 1.41
CA ALA A 22 8.17 -9.89 0.46
C ALA A 22 7.48 -10.83 -0.55
N ASP A 23 6.25 -11.27 -0.26
CA ASP A 23 5.48 -12.21 -1.08
C ASP A 23 4.46 -11.47 -1.97
N LEU A 24 4.65 -10.15 -2.19
CA LEU A 24 3.77 -9.32 -3.01
C LEU A 24 4.05 -9.56 -4.49
N GLU A 25 3.11 -10.20 -5.16
CA GLU A 25 3.13 -10.39 -6.62
C GLU A 25 2.38 -9.25 -7.32
N ILE A 26 3.11 -8.23 -7.74
CA ILE A 26 2.56 -7.03 -8.42
C ILE A 26 2.12 -7.33 -9.86
N HIS A 27 2.62 -8.41 -10.45
CA HIS A 27 2.29 -8.86 -11.80
C HIS A 27 2.13 -10.38 -11.82
N SER A 28 0.89 -10.87 -11.77
CA SER A 28 0.59 -12.27 -12.04
C SER A 28 -0.49 -12.40 -13.12
N GLU A 29 -0.49 -13.49 -13.87
CA GLU A 29 -1.56 -13.79 -14.85
C GLU A 29 -2.95 -13.86 -14.19
N HIS A 30 -2.96 -14.29 -12.92
CA HIS A 30 -4.17 -14.40 -12.11
C HIS A 30 -4.60 -13.07 -11.49
N LYS A 31 -3.70 -12.08 -11.39
CA LYS A 31 -3.98 -10.74 -10.86
C LYS A 31 -3.17 -9.68 -11.63
N PRO A 32 -3.55 -9.39 -12.88
CA PRO A 32 -2.85 -8.39 -13.68
C PRO A 32 -3.06 -6.99 -13.10
N PHE A 33 -1.96 -6.26 -12.90
CA PHE A 33 -1.98 -4.87 -12.43
C PHE A 33 -2.91 -3.99 -13.27
N GLY A 34 -3.68 -3.11 -12.61
CA GLY A 34 -4.63 -2.23 -13.28
C GLY A 34 -5.86 -2.93 -13.88
N LYS A 35 -6.10 -4.21 -13.52
CA LYS A 35 -7.34 -4.92 -13.84
C LYS A 35 -8.12 -5.18 -12.57
N CYS A 36 -9.37 -4.72 -12.55
CA CYS A 36 -10.24 -4.90 -11.41
C CYS A 36 -10.68 -6.37 -11.28
N ARG A 37 -10.07 -7.08 -10.33
CA ARG A 37 -10.42 -8.43 -9.88
C ARG A 37 -10.71 -8.49 -8.36
N GLY A 38 -10.99 -7.33 -7.76
CA GLY A 38 -11.28 -7.18 -6.33
C GLY A 38 -12.63 -7.76 -5.90
N TRP A 39 -12.81 -7.92 -4.59
CA TRP A 39 -14.10 -8.32 -4.01
C TRP A 39 -15.10 -7.15 -4.08
N ARG A 40 -16.36 -7.46 -4.40
CA ARG A 40 -17.47 -6.49 -4.46
C ARG A 40 -18.71 -7.04 -3.73
N PRO A 41 -19.51 -6.18 -3.07
CA PRO A 41 -20.84 -6.58 -2.60
C PRO A 41 -21.76 -6.93 -3.79
N PRO A 42 -22.56 -8.01 -3.71
CA PRO A 42 -23.35 -8.52 -4.85
C PRO A 42 -24.38 -7.53 -5.42
N ASN A 43 -24.72 -6.48 -4.67
CA ASN A 43 -25.84 -5.57 -4.87
C ASN A 43 -25.48 -4.16 -5.37
N VAL A 44 -24.23 -3.91 -5.78
CA VAL A 44 -23.81 -2.62 -6.36
C VAL A 44 -23.82 -2.71 -7.89
N ALA A 45 -24.69 -1.99 -8.60
CA ALA A 45 -24.70 -1.97 -10.07
C ALA A 45 -23.58 -1.07 -10.62
N GLY A 46 -22.85 -1.51 -11.65
CA GLY A 46 -21.73 -0.77 -12.24
C GLY A 46 -20.61 -1.68 -12.77
N GLY A 47 -19.79 -1.13 -13.67
CA GLY A 47 -18.51 -1.70 -14.08
C GLY A 47 -17.48 -1.60 -12.96
N CYS A 48 -16.30 -2.16 -13.19
CA CYS A 48 -15.20 -2.22 -12.23
C CYS A 48 -14.41 -0.91 -12.15
N ASP A 49 -15.09 0.22 -12.43
CA ASP A 49 -14.48 1.50 -12.78
C ASP A 49 -13.87 2.21 -11.57
N ASP A 50 -14.30 1.84 -10.35
CA ASP A 50 -13.90 2.49 -9.08
C ASP A 50 -13.34 1.50 -8.03
N GLY A 51 -13.02 0.26 -8.41
CA GLY A 51 -12.64 -0.80 -7.48
C GLY A 51 -11.14 -1.11 -7.45
N TYR A 52 -10.47 -0.89 -6.32
CA TYR A 52 -9.11 -1.39 -6.08
C TYR A 52 -9.14 -2.87 -5.69
N ALA A 53 -8.22 -3.69 -6.22
CA ALA A 53 -8.03 -5.02 -5.67
C ALA A 53 -7.37 -4.90 -4.28
N THR A 54 -7.66 -5.83 -3.37
CA THR A 54 -7.06 -5.86 -2.03
C THR A 54 -5.53 -5.84 -2.09
N ASP A 55 -4.96 -6.48 -3.11
CA ASP A 55 -3.52 -6.52 -3.34
C ASP A 55 -2.97 -5.16 -3.80
N ASP A 56 -3.73 -4.35 -4.54
CA ASP A 56 -3.33 -3.00 -4.95
C ASP A 56 -3.26 -2.07 -3.73
N ILE A 57 -4.24 -2.18 -2.83
CA ILE A 57 -4.26 -1.45 -1.55
C ILE A 57 -3.08 -1.91 -0.70
N PHE A 58 -2.85 -3.22 -0.58
CA PHE A 58 -1.74 -3.76 0.19
C PHE A 58 -0.39 -3.33 -0.37
N PHE A 59 -0.22 -3.34 -1.69
CA PHE A 59 0.97 -2.82 -2.37
C PHE A 59 1.18 -1.34 -2.04
N LEU A 60 0.13 -0.52 -2.17
CA LEU A 60 0.21 0.90 -1.84
C LEU A 60 0.62 1.11 -0.38
N GLU A 61 0.04 0.36 0.56
CA GLU A 61 0.41 0.42 1.99
C GLU A 61 1.90 0.11 2.18
N VAL A 62 2.42 -0.95 1.57
CA VAL A 62 3.85 -1.31 1.65
C VAL A 62 4.73 -0.21 1.04
N CYS A 63 4.34 0.38 -0.09
CA CYS A 63 5.04 1.52 -0.70
C CYS A 63 5.07 2.74 0.21
N LEU A 64 3.92 3.11 0.81
CA LEU A 64 3.83 4.23 1.74
C LEU A 64 4.75 4.01 2.94
N TYR A 65 4.71 2.83 3.58
CA TYR A 65 5.60 2.54 4.72
C TYR A 65 7.07 2.45 4.32
N THR A 66 7.38 2.05 3.09
CA THR A 66 8.74 2.09 2.58
C THR A 66 9.27 3.53 2.51
N HIS A 67 8.41 4.48 2.17
CA HIS A 67 8.78 5.88 2.05
C HIS A 67 8.89 6.59 3.40
N ILE A 68 7.97 6.33 4.33
CA ILE A 68 7.81 7.13 5.57
C ILE A 68 8.44 6.49 6.83
N CYS A 69 9.02 5.30 6.74
CA CYS A 69 9.65 4.61 7.86
C CYS A 69 11.17 4.49 7.68
N LYS A 70 11.94 4.92 8.67
CA LYS A 70 13.43 4.82 8.64
C LYS A 70 13.92 3.38 8.64
N ASN A 71 13.14 2.46 9.20
CA ASN A 71 13.41 1.03 9.27
C ASN A 71 12.60 0.22 8.23
N HIS A 72 12.30 0.80 7.07
CA HIS A 72 11.49 0.13 6.07
C HIS A 72 12.06 -1.21 5.60
N GLU A 73 13.39 -1.41 5.63
CA GLU A 73 13.99 -2.69 5.27
C GLU A 73 13.46 -3.85 6.13
N GLU A 74 13.08 -3.58 7.40
CA GLU A 74 12.49 -4.57 8.30
C GLU A 74 11.15 -5.11 7.75
N LEU A 75 10.39 -4.34 6.96
CA LEU A 75 9.10 -4.75 6.38
C LEU A 75 9.23 -6.03 5.55
N PHE A 76 10.31 -6.16 4.79
CA PHE A 76 10.52 -7.29 3.88
C PHE A 76 11.12 -8.51 4.59
N MET A 77 11.49 -8.37 5.86
CA MET A 77 11.98 -9.46 6.70
C MET A 77 10.87 -10.10 7.56
N LEU A 78 9.69 -9.47 7.62
CA LEU A 78 8.57 -9.93 8.43
C LEU A 78 8.02 -11.29 7.97
N LYS A 79 7.55 -12.07 8.95
CA LYS A 79 6.71 -13.23 8.75
C LYS A 79 5.25 -12.86 8.97
N VAL A 80 4.33 -13.68 8.45
CA VAL A 80 2.89 -13.51 8.73
C VAL A 80 2.68 -13.55 10.23
N GLY A 81 1.99 -12.54 10.76
CA GLY A 81 1.68 -12.43 12.18
C GLY A 81 2.69 -11.62 12.99
N ASP A 82 3.87 -11.29 12.44
CA ASP A 82 4.85 -10.43 13.10
C ASP A 82 4.32 -8.98 13.21
N PHE A 83 4.77 -8.29 14.25
CA PHE A 83 4.53 -6.86 14.41
C PHE A 83 5.63 -6.05 13.76
N PHE A 84 5.22 -5.00 13.04
CA PHE A 84 6.10 -3.96 12.53
C PHE A 84 5.79 -2.63 13.19
N VAL A 85 6.82 -2.03 13.80
CA VAL A 85 6.74 -0.70 14.38
C VAL A 85 7.54 0.24 13.49
N CYS A 86 6.83 1.10 12.77
CA CYS A 86 7.45 2.12 11.93
C CYS A 86 8.21 3.12 12.82
N LYS A 87 9.52 3.24 12.60
CA LYS A 87 10.32 4.39 13.06
C LYS A 87 10.00 5.56 12.15
N PHE A 88 8.85 6.19 12.42
CA PHE A 88 8.25 7.21 11.57
C PHE A 88 9.23 8.35 11.27
N ASP A 89 9.35 8.69 10.00
CA ASP A 89 10.12 9.82 9.49
C ASP A 89 9.16 10.94 9.08
N GLU A 90 9.04 11.94 9.94
CA GLU A 90 8.16 13.08 9.72
C GLU A 90 8.55 13.88 8.48
N LYS A 91 9.86 14.04 8.21
CA LYS A 91 10.33 14.76 7.03
C LYS A 91 9.96 14.02 5.73
N ALA A 92 10.16 12.69 5.71
CA ALA A 92 9.81 11.89 4.54
C ALA A 92 8.28 11.85 4.32
N PHE A 93 7.49 11.91 5.39
CA PHE A 93 6.05 12.06 5.28
C PHE A 93 5.65 13.40 4.68
N ASP A 94 6.24 14.52 5.14
CA ASP A 94 5.98 15.85 4.59
C ASP A 94 6.33 15.92 3.09
N GLU A 95 7.46 15.32 2.69
CA GLU A 95 7.87 15.21 1.27
C GLU A 95 6.87 14.40 0.44
N LEU A 96 6.36 13.30 1.00
CA LEU A 96 5.34 12.48 0.36
C LEU A 96 4.00 13.19 0.23
N GLU A 97 3.58 13.96 1.24
CA GLU A 97 2.35 14.76 1.16
C GLU A 97 2.42 15.78 0.01
N VAL A 98 3.57 16.43 -0.19
CA VAL A 98 3.79 17.30 -1.33
C VAL A 98 3.67 16.52 -2.64
N LEU A 99 4.39 15.40 -2.77
CA LEU A 99 4.37 14.56 -3.97
C LEU A 99 2.96 14.10 -4.35
N LEU A 100 2.16 13.68 -3.37
CA LEU A 100 0.80 13.18 -3.59
C LEU A 100 -0.23 14.29 -3.81
N SER A 101 0.10 15.53 -3.47
CA SER A 101 -0.78 16.71 -3.65
C SER A 101 -0.49 17.47 -4.95
N GLU A 102 0.63 17.20 -5.62
CA GLU A 102 0.95 17.78 -6.93
C GLU A 102 0.06 17.18 -8.03
N GLU A 103 -0.35 18.01 -9.00
CA GLU A 103 -1.03 17.51 -10.19
C GLU A 103 -0.12 16.54 -10.95
N PRO A 104 -0.63 15.37 -11.38
CA PRO A 104 0.16 14.43 -12.16
C PRO A 104 0.69 15.13 -13.42
N LYS A 105 2.02 15.17 -13.57
CA LYS A 105 2.64 15.69 -14.79
C LYS A 105 2.11 14.88 -15.98
N PRO A 106 1.73 15.51 -17.10
CA PRO A 106 1.27 14.79 -18.28
C PRO A 106 2.37 13.81 -18.71
N MET A 107 2.02 12.53 -18.88
CA MET A 107 2.94 11.53 -19.39
C MET A 107 3.33 11.88 -20.83
N THR A 108 4.48 12.48 -21.04
CA THR A 108 5.01 12.85 -22.37
C THR A 108 5.92 11.78 -22.98
N GLY A 109 5.94 10.56 -22.42
CA GLY A 109 6.72 9.43 -22.93
C GLY A 109 5.94 8.54 -23.91
N PRO A 110 6.61 7.91 -24.90
CA PRO A 110 5.97 6.93 -25.77
C PRO A 110 5.43 5.76 -24.93
N ARG A 111 4.17 5.39 -25.17
CA ARG A 111 3.59 4.15 -24.61
C ARG A 111 4.35 2.98 -25.26
N LEU A 112 5.12 2.24 -24.47
CA LEU A 112 5.59 0.92 -24.87
C LEU A 112 4.35 0.03 -24.97
N GLY A 113 3.99 -0.29 -26.21
CA GLY A 113 2.89 -1.20 -26.56
C GLY A 113 3.31 -2.65 -26.49
#